data_AF-A0A2G9CFA8-F1
#
_entry.id   AF-A0A2G9CFA8-F1
#
_cell.length_a   1.000
_cell.length_b   1.000
_cell.length_c   1.000
_cell.angle_alpha   90.00
_cell.angle_beta   90.00
_cell.angle_gamma   90.00
#
_symmetry.space_group_name_H-M   'P 1'
#
loop_
_entity.id
_entity.type
_entity.pdbx_description
1 polymer ?
#
loop_
_entity_poly.entity_id
_entity_poly.type
_entity_poly.pdbx_seq_one_letter_code
_entity_poly.pdbx_strand_id
1 'polypeptide(L)'
;MTTQRCMLAARAARSDGGVPIDDDACQRLRGLWVRVLVQLRQVEEACATPGAQQQLRRIGVRRPDVLVDGLAGEFRRTHQLAVMGCCLPPTIEALGPGTVVSRLPPRDEDRLDRGFEALSASYAELLDRLAPPLGSHRHNWLESRVRVHLARAEALRHAL
;
A
#
# COMPACT_ATOMS: atom_id res chain seq x y z
N MET A 1 -15.62 -26.95 6.56
CA MET A 1 -16.47 -25.97 5.85
C MET A 1 -15.67 -24.69 5.60
N THR A 2 -14.77 -24.68 4.61
CA THR A 2 -13.86 -23.55 4.34
C THR A 2 -13.43 -23.56 2.87
N THR A 3 -14.39 -23.45 1.97
CA THR A 3 -14.15 -23.38 0.51
C THR A 3 -15.04 -22.34 -0.13
N GLN A 4 -15.08 -21.15 0.47
CA GLN A 4 -15.70 -19.99 -0.13
C GLN A 4 -14.71 -18.83 -0.08
N ARG A 5 -14.25 -18.45 -1.29
CA ARG A 5 -14.24 -17.06 -1.75
C ARG A 5 -12.92 -16.28 -1.68
N CYS A 6 -11.91 -16.74 -2.42
CA CYS A 6 -11.07 -15.87 -3.27
C CYS A 6 -11.91 -15.19 -4.40
N MET A 7 -13.09 -14.65 -4.08
CA MET A 7 -14.15 -14.40 -5.09
C MET A 7 -14.00 -13.12 -5.91
N LEU A 8 -12.89 -12.41 -5.80
CA LEU A 8 -12.66 -11.19 -6.58
C LEU A 8 -11.81 -11.41 -7.83
N ALA A 9 -11.03 -12.49 -7.91
CA ALA A 9 -10.41 -12.92 -9.17
C ALA A 9 -11.37 -13.80 -10.01
N ALA A 10 -12.30 -14.51 -9.37
CA ALA A 10 -13.15 -15.52 -10.02
C ALA A 10 -14.43 -14.99 -10.69
N ARG A 11 -14.72 -13.67 -10.69
CA ARG A 11 -15.98 -13.15 -11.25
C ARG A 11 -15.92 -12.92 -12.77
N ALA A 12 -14.72 -12.87 -13.36
CA ALA A 12 -14.54 -12.85 -14.82
C ALA A 12 -14.47 -14.26 -15.44
N ALA A 13 -14.14 -15.30 -14.66
CA ALA A 13 -13.99 -16.67 -15.14
C ALA A 13 -15.28 -17.52 -15.04
N ARG A 14 -16.46 -16.89 -14.87
CA ARG A 14 -17.75 -17.60 -14.84
C ARG A 14 -18.40 -17.66 -16.22
N SER A 15 -17.81 -18.46 -17.09
CA SER A 15 -18.56 -19.28 -18.05
C SER A 15 -17.60 -20.36 -18.51
N ASP A 16 -18.00 -21.61 -18.26
CA ASP A 16 -17.33 -22.86 -18.59
C ASP A 16 -16.09 -23.31 -17.80
N GLY A 17 -16.24 -24.49 -17.18
CA GLY A 17 -15.17 -25.38 -16.76
C GLY A 17 -14.47 -24.99 -15.46
N GLY A 18 -14.27 -25.93 -14.54
CA GLY A 18 -13.51 -25.70 -13.32
C GLY A 18 -12.07 -25.30 -13.62
N VAL A 19 -11.80 -24.00 -13.68
CA VAL A 19 -10.45 -23.45 -13.79
C VAL A 19 -9.80 -23.56 -12.41
N PRO A 20 -8.59 -24.17 -12.30
CA PRO A 20 -7.83 -24.11 -11.06
C PRO A 20 -7.66 -22.64 -10.67
N ILE A 21 -7.90 -22.33 -9.39
CA ILE A 21 -7.53 -21.01 -8.86
C ILE A 21 -6.06 -20.81 -9.23
N ASP A 22 -5.74 -19.79 -10.02
CA ASP A 22 -4.38 -19.46 -10.41
C ASP A 22 -3.63 -19.02 -9.14
N ASP A 23 -3.03 -20.01 -8.46
CA ASP A 23 -2.29 -19.83 -7.21
C ASP A 23 -1.18 -18.78 -7.39
N ASP A 24 -0.64 -18.64 -8.60
CA ASP A 24 0.35 -17.61 -8.90
C ASP A 24 -0.26 -16.21 -8.94
N ALA A 25 -1.48 -16.04 -9.48
CA ALA A 25 -2.18 -14.75 -9.43
C ALA A 25 -2.51 -14.33 -8.00
N CYS A 26 -2.96 -15.27 -7.17
CA CYS A 26 -3.20 -15.05 -5.75
C CYS A 26 -1.89 -14.71 -5.00
N GLN A 27 -0.79 -15.40 -5.31
CA GLN A 27 0.51 -15.16 -4.69
C GLN A 27 1.12 -13.82 -5.13
N ARG A 28 1.00 -13.44 -6.41
CA ARG A 28 1.39 -12.11 -6.91
C ARG A 28 0.62 -11.00 -6.22
N LEU A 29 -0.70 -11.14 -6.08
CA LEU A 29 -1.53 -10.16 -5.39
C LEU A 29 -1.18 -10.07 -3.89
N ARG A 30 -0.93 -11.20 -3.23
CA ARG A 30 -0.40 -11.24 -1.86
C ARG A 30 0.94 -10.48 -1.75
N GLY A 31 1.86 -10.73 -2.67
CA GLY A 31 3.15 -10.03 -2.72
C GLY A 31 3.00 -8.51 -2.87
N LEU A 32 2.02 -8.08 -3.66
CA LEU A 32 1.72 -6.65 -3.85
C LEU A 32 1.13 -6.01 -2.59
N TRP A 33 0.22 -6.69 -1.89
CA TRP A 33 -0.27 -6.23 -0.59
C TRP A 33 0.85 -6.11 0.45
N VAL A 34 1.74 -7.09 0.52
CA VAL A 34 2.93 -7.04 1.39
C VAL A 34 3.79 -5.83 1.04
N ARG A 35 4.07 -5.61 -0.25
CA ARG A 35 4.88 -4.49 -0.72
C ARG A 35 4.30 -3.15 -0.25
N VAL A 36 2.99 -2.92 -0.42
CA VAL A 36 2.34 -1.68 0.03
C VAL A 36 2.44 -1.51 1.54
N LEU A 37 2.16 -2.56 2.31
CA LEU A 37 2.24 -2.51 3.78
C LEU A 37 3.66 -2.16 4.27
N VAL A 38 4.67 -2.76 3.64
CA VAL A 38 6.08 -2.48 3.95
C VAL A 38 6.44 -1.04 3.59
N GLN A 39 6.09 -0.59 2.38
CA GLN A 39 6.34 0.79 1.94
C GLN A 39 5.65 1.81 2.85
N LEU A 40 4.42 1.52 3.30
CA LEU A 40 3.70 2.40 4.23
C LEU A 40 4.45 2.56 5.54
N ARG A 41 4.97 1.46 6.11
CA ARG A 41 5.78 1.52 7.34
C ARG A 41 7.08 2.29 7.14
N GLN A 42 7.78 2.05 6.04
CA GLN A 42 9.01 2.78 5.75
C GLN A 42 8.78 4.28 5.61
N VAL A 43 7.74 4.68 4.86
CA VAL A 43 7.41 6.09 4.67
C VAL A 43 6.89 6.72 5.96
N GLU A 44 6.10 6.00 6.76
CA GLU A 44 5.66 6.43 8.09
C GLU A 44 6.86 6.71 9.01
N GLU A 45 7.78 5.76 9.12
CA GLU A 45 8.99 5.90 9.94
C GLU A 45 9.89 7.04 9.45
N ALA A 46 10.09 7.17 8.13
CA ALA A 46 10.87 8.25 7.55
C ALA A 46 10.21 9.61 7.81
N CYS A 47 8.89 9.73 7.64
CA CYS A 47 8.16 10.97 7.91
C CYS A 47 8.19 11.38 9.40
N ALA A 48 8.43 10.43 10.31
CA ALA A 48 8.51 10.70 11.74
C ALA A 48 9.83 11.38 12.15
N THR A 49 10.88 11.37 11.31
CA THR A 49 12.16 11.98 11.67
C THR A 49 12.10 13.52 11.63
N PRO A 50 12.85 14.22 12.50
CA PRO A 50 12.81 15.69 12.54
C PRO A 50 13.16 16.36 11.21
N GLY A 51 14.14 15.81 10.47
CA GLY A 51 14.55 16.32 9.16
C GLY A 51 13.42 16.20 8.12
N ALA A 52 12.80 15.02 8.04
CA ALA A 52 11.64 14.79 7.19
C ALA A 52 10.46 15.70 7.54
N GLN A 53 10.15 15.88 8.83
CA GLN A 53 9.10 16.80 9.25
C GLN A 53 9.38 18.25 8.83
N GLN A 54 10.64 18.68 8.83
CA GLN A 54 11.02 20.00 8.33
C GLN A 54 10.80 20.10 6.82
N GLN A 55 11.19 19.10 6.04
CA GLN A 55 10.94 19.04 4.59
C GLN A 55 9.43 19.08 4.28
N LEU A 56 8.64 18.27 4.99
CA LEU A 56 7.18 18.23 4.85
C LEU A 56 6.53 19.59 5.14
N ARG A 57 7.02 20.33 6.15
CA ARG A 57 6.53 21.68 6.44
C ARG A 57 6.84 22.67 5.31
N ARG A 58 8.00 22.55 4.66
CA ARG A 58 8.38 23.42 3.52
C ARG A 58 7.43 23.28 2.33
N ILE A 59 6.86 22.10 2.14
CA ILE A 59 5.85 21.84 1.09
C ILE A 59 4.40 22.11 1.54
N GLY A 60 4.20 22.76 2.68
CA GLY A 60 2.88 23.17 3.17
C GLY A 60 2.16 22.16 4.07
N VAL A 61 2.80 21.06 4.49
CA VAL A 61 2.21 20.16 5.50
C VAL A 61 2.29 20.83 6.88
N ARG A 62 1.16 21.42 7.31
CA ARG A 62 1.06 22.15 8.59
C ARG A 62 1.23 21.26 9.82
N ARG A 63 0.77 20.01 9.75
CA ARG A 63 0.79 19.03 10.84
C ARG A 63 1.41 17.70 10.39
N PRO A 64 2.75 17.59 10.38
CA PRO A 64 3.44 16.35 10.01
C PRO A 64 3.08 15.17 10.91
N ASP A 65 2.81 15.43 12.19
CA ASP A 65 2.29 14.45 13.16
C ASP A 65 1.01 13.76 12.66
N VAL A 66 0.04 14.55 12.19
CA VAL A 66 -1.22 14.04 11.64
C VAL A 66 -1.00 13.27 10.34
N LEU A 67 0.01 13.65 9.54
CA LEU A 67 0.38 12.89 8.35
C LEU A 67 0.90 11.50 8.73
N VAL A 68 1.78 11.41 9.73
CA VAL A 68 2.30 10.14 10.25
C VAL A 68 1.17 9.27 10.80
N ASP A 69 0.29 9.83 11.63
CA ASP A 69 -0.90 9.13 12.13
C ASP A 69 -1.82 8.65 10.98
N GLY A 70 -1.94 9.48 9.93
CA GLY A 70 -2.66 9.16 8.72
C GLY A 70 -2.08 7.96 7.97
N LEU A 71 -0.76 7.87 7.87
CA LEU A 71 -0.05 6.72 7.27
C LEU A 71 -0.25 5.44 8.12
N ALA A 72 -0.20 5.56 9.45
CA ALA A 72 -0.48 4.44 10.35
C ALA A 72 -1.95 3.95 10.21
N GLY A 73 -2.90 4.88 10.07
CA GLY A 73 -4.30 4.56 9.79
C GLY A 73 -4.49 3.90 8.42
N GLU A 74 -3.74 4.35 7.43
CA GLU A 74 -3.72 3.76 6.09
C GLU A 74 -3.15 2.35 6.10
N PHE A 75 -2.08 2.09 6.84
CA PHE A 75 -1.54 0.75 7.05
C PHE A 75 -2.61 -0.20 7.62
N ARG A 76 -3.31 0.21 8.69
CA ARG A 76 -4.39 -0.59 9.30
C ARG A 76 -5.50 -0.91 8.30
N ARG A 77 -5.92 0.07 7.51
CA ARG A 77 -6.98 -0.12 6.50
C ARG A 77 -6.53 -1.01 5.35
N THR A 78 -5.30 -0.84 4.86
CA THR A 78 -4.69 -1.70 3.83
C THR A 78 -4.61 -3.14 4.31
N HIS A 79 -4.17 -3.34 5.55
CA HIS A 79 -4.13 -4.65 6.19
C HIS A 79 -5.51 -5.29 6.22
N GLN A 80 -6.54 -4.58 6.70
CA GLN A 80 -7.92 -5.08 6.73
C GLN A 80 -8.42 -5.47 5.33
N LEU A 81 -8.12 -4.68 4.30
CA LEU A 81 -8.50 -5.01 2.92
C LEU A 81 -7.78 -6.25 2.40
N ALA A 82 -6.50 -6.43 2.73
CA ALA A 82 -5.74 -7.63 2.38
C ALA A 82 -6.29 -8.89 3.08
N VAL A 83 -6.71 -8.77 4.35
CA VAL A 83 -7.38 -9.85 5.10
C VAL A 83 -8.67 -10.27 4.40
N MET A 84 -9.54 -9.30 4.13
CA MET A 84 -10.85 -9.56 3.53
C MET A 84 -10.77 -10.11 2.09
N GLY A 85 -9.64 -9.91 1.41
CA GLY A 85 -9.38 -10.41 0.07
C GLY A 85 -8.93 -11.87 0.00
N CYS A 86 -8.77 -12.56 1.14
CA CYS A 86 -8.18 -13.92 1.25
C CYS A 86 -6.74 -14.03 0.71
N CYS A 87 -6.01 -12.91 0.59
CA CYS A 87 -4.63 -12.87 0.13
C CYS A 87 -3.63 -12.60 1.27
N LEU A 88 -4.01 -12.86 2.53
CA LEU A 88 -3.16 -12.53 3.67
C LEU A 88 -1.85 -13.36 3.62
N PRO A 89 -0.65 -12.76 3.72
CA PRO A 89 0.51 -13.51 4.16
C PRO A 89 0.26 -14.02 5.60
N PRO A 90 0.74 -15.22 5.96
CA PRO A 90 0.62 -15.67 7.35
C PRO A 90 1.41 -14.68 8.23
N THR A 91 0.67 -13.95 9.07
CA THR A 91 1.13 -13.05 10.14
C THR A 91 1.91 -11.80 9.72
N ILE A 92 1.21 -10.66 9.61
CA ILE A 92 1.82 -9.33 9.47
C ILE A 92 2.64 -8.92 10.72
N GLU A 93 2.43 -9.57 11.86
CA GLU A 93 3.29 -9.45 13.04
C GLU A 93 4.72 -9.97 12.79
N ALA A 94 4.90 -10.90 11.84
CA ALA A 94 6.22 -11.29 11.32
C ALA A 94 6.79 -10.27 10.32
N LEU A 95 6.06 -9.19 10.03
CA LEU A 95 6.56 -7.98 9.37
C LEU A 95 6.87 -6.87 10.39
N GLY A 96 7.05 -7.23 11.66
CA GLY A 96 7.53 -6.32 12.69
C GLY A 96 8.93 -5.76 12.37
N PRO A 97 9.33 -4.67 13.06
CA PRO A 97 10.57 -3.94 12.80
C PRO A 97 11.86 -4.77 12.94
N GLY A 98 11.80 -6.02 13.42
CA GLY A 98 12.95 -6.93 13.49
C GLY A 98 13.05 -7.96 12.37
N THR A 99 11.97 -8.23 11.61
CA THR A 99 11.88 -9.45 10.79
C THR A 99 11.83 -9.17 9.28
N VAL A 100 11.29 -8.02 8.86
CA VAL A 100 11.34 -7.57 7.44
C VAL A 100 12.41 -6.51 7.21
N VAL A 101 12.80 -5.80 8.26
CA VAL A 101 13.80 -4.72 8.22
C VAL A 101 15.19 -5.22 7.81
N SER A 102 15.49 -6.51 7.96
CA SER A 102 16.78 -7.08 7.58
C SER A 102 17.04 -7.15 6.06
N ARG A 103 16.01 -6.96 5.20
CA ARG A 103 16.17 -6.92 3.73
C ARG A 103 15.79 -5.59 3.09
N LEU A 104 15.38 -4.61 3.88
CA LEU A 104 14.99 -3.31 3.35
C LEU A 104 16.25 -2.47 3.14
N PRO A 105 16.43 -1.84 1.95
CA PRO A 105 17.51 -0.88 1.76
C PRO A 105 17.42 0.23 2.82
N PRO A 106 18.57 0.81 3.23
CA PRO A 106 18.63 1.77 4.31
C PRO A 106 17.65 2.93 4.11
N ARG A 107 17.16 3.44 5.24
CA ARG A 107 16.32 4.65 5.32
C ARG A 107 17.03 5.79 4.61
N ASP A 108 16.60 6.09 3.40
CA ASP A 108 17.08 7.26 2.68
C ASP A 108 16.11 8.40 3.01
N GLU A 109 16.34 9.05 4.16
CA GLU A 109 15.57 10.20 4.63
C GLU A 109 15.60 11.35 3.61
N ASP A 110 16.59 11.38 2.72
CA ASP A 110 16.74 12.37 1.66
C ASP A 110 15.85 12.09 0.44
N ARG A 111 15.10 10.98 0.42
CA ARG A 111 14.28 10.55 -0.73
C ARG A 111 12.84 10.20 -0.36
N LEU A 112 12.22 11.02 0.49
CA LEU A 112 10.78 10.91 0.80
C LEU A 112 9.90 10.92 -0.47
N ASP A 113 10.31 11.69 -1.48
CA ASP A 113 9.63 11.75 -2.78
C ASP A 113 9.55 10.37 -3.44
N ARG A 114 10.65 9.61 -3.45
CA ARG A 114 10.71 8.25 -3.98
C ARG A 114 9.86 7.28 -3.17
N GLY A 115 9.80 7.45 -1.85
CA GLY A 115 8.93 6.67 -1.00
C GLY A 115 7.45 6.84 -1.34
N PHE A 116 6.99 8.09 -1.48
CA PHE A 116 5.61 8.40 -1.88
C PHE A 116 5.31 7.99 -3.34
N GLU A 117 6.27 8.16 -4.26
CA GLU A 117 6.14 7.71 -5.66
C GLU A 117 5.96 6.18 -5.73
N ALA A 118 6.76 5.43 -4.97
CA ALA A 118 6.67 3.98 -4.91
C ALA A 118 5.33 3.51 -4.31
N LEU A 119 4.82 4.20 -3.28
CA LEU A 119 3.47 3.93 -2.75
C LEU A 119 2.39 4.17 -3.79
N SER A 120 2.44 5.30 -4.50
CA SER A 120 1.50 5.61 -5.58
C SER A 120 1.48 4.51 -6.65
N ALA A 121 2.67 4.11 -7.12
CA ALA A 121 2.81 3.06 -8.13
C ALA A 121 2.25 1.71 -7.65
N SER A 122 2.54 1.30 -6.41
CA SER A 122 2.02 0.05 -5.85
C SER A 122 0.49 0.09 -5.67
N TYR A 123 -0.09 1.23 -5.29
CA TYR A 123 -1.55 1.38 -5.22
C TYR A 123 -2.20 1.39 -6.59
N ALA A 124 -1.56 1.96 -7.61
CA ALA A 124 -2.04 1.93 -8.98
C ALA A 124 -2.05 0.49 -9.51
N GLU A 125 -0.98 -0.28 -9.22
CA GLU A 125 -0.92 -1.70 -9.52
C GLU A 125 -2.03 -2.48 -8.78
N LEU A 126 -2.30 -2.18 -7.50
CA LEU A 126 -3.43 -2.80 -6.78
C LEU A 126 -4.78 -2.47 -7.42
N LEU A 127 -4.99 -1.22 -7.81
CA LEU A 127 -6.23 -0.77 -8.45
C LEU A 127 -6.46 -1.51 -9.76
N ASP A 128 -5.42 -1.63 -10.59
CA ASP A 128 -5.45 -2.37 -11.86
C ASP A 128 -5.74 -3.85 -11.64
N ARG A 129 -4.97 -4.52 -10.76
CA ARG A 129 -5.07 -5.96 -10.55
C ARG A 129 -6.36 -6.40 -9.85
N LEU A 130 -6.87 -5.59 -8.92
CA LEU A 130 -8.12 -5.88 -8.22
C LEU A 130 -9.35 -5.52 -9.06
N ALA A 131 -9.19 -4.60 -10.01
CA ALA A 131 -10.25 -4.06 -10.86
C ALA A 131 -11.59 -3.85 -10.12
N PRO A 132 -11.62 -3.13 -8.97
CA PRO A 132 -12.87 -2.90 -8.25
C PRO A 132 -13.85 -2.10 -9.13
N PRO A 133 -15.17 -2.35 -9.02
CA PRO A 133 -16.16 -1.61 -9.80
C PRO A 133 -15.97 -0.09 -9.65
N LEU A 134 -16.01 0.63 -10.77
CA LEU A 134 -15.89 2.08 -10.79
C LEU A 134 -16.92 2.72 -9.85
N GLY A 135 -16.49 3.75 -9.11
CA GLY A 135 -17.34 4.44 -8.11
C GLY A 135 -17.57 3.67 -6.81
N SER A 136 -17.17 2.40 -6.70
CA SER A 136 -17.25 1.67 -5.43
C SER A 136 -16.33 2.29 -4.37
N HIS A 137 -16.67 2.10 -3.08
CA HIS A 137 -15.83 2.59 -1.97
C HIS A 137 -14.38 2.11 -2.06
N ARG A 138 -14.13 0.88 -2.54
CA ARG A 138 -12.77 0.35 -2.70
C ARG A 138 -12.05 1.02 -3.85
N HIS A 139 -12.72 1.21 -4.99
CA HIS A 139 -12.17 1.92 -6.13
C HIS A 139 -11.76 3.35 -5.73
N ASN A 140 -12.69 4.13 -5.20
CA ASN A 140 -12.45 5.53 -4.81
C ASN A 140 -11.34 5.65 -3.75
N TRP A 141 -11.26 4.69 -2.83
CA TRP A 141 -10.22 4.68 -1.82
C TRP A 141 -8.83 4.41 -2.41
N LEU A 142 -8.67 3.37 -3.24
CA LEU A 142 -7.39 3.05 -3.90
C LEU A 142 -6.95 4.19 -4.81
N GLU A 143 -7.85 4.70 -5.66
CA GLU A 143 -7.58 5.82 -6.55
C GLU A 143 -7.19 7.09 -5.77
N SER A 144 -7.85 7.37 -4.64
CA SER A 144 -7.46 8.47 -3.75
C SER A 144 -6.04 8.29 -3.21
N ARG A 145 -5.62 7.07 -2.84
CA ARG A 145 -4.26 6.81 -2.37
C ARG A 145 -3.21 7.05 -3.45
N VAL A 146 -3.47 6.60 -4.68
CA VAL A 146 -2.61 6.89 -5.85
C VAL A 146 -2.39 8.40 -5.97
N ARG A 147 -3.48 9.17 -6.06
CA ARG A 147 -3.42 10.62 -6.25
C ARG A 147 -2.73 11.34 -5.09
N VAL A 148 -3.05 10.99 -3.86
CA VAL A 148 -2.50 11.65 -2.66
C VAL A 148 -0.99 11.41 -2.55
N HIS A 149 -0.52 10.18 -2.77
CA HIS A 149 0.91 9.89 -2.67
C HIS A 149 1.68 10.46 -3.85
N LEU A 150 1.14 10.42 -5.07
CA LEU A 150 1.76 11.08 -6.23
C LEU A 150 1.92 12.59 -6.00
N ALA A 151 0.86 13.27 -5.57
CA ALA A 151 0.91 14.71 -5.31
C ALA A 151 1.95 15.08 -4.23
N ARG A 152 2.13 14.23 -3.22
CA ARG A 152 3.17 14.41 -2.20
C ARG A 152 4.57 14.22 -2.77
N ALA A 153 4.78 13.17 -3.57
CA ALA A 153 6.05 12.92 -4.24
C ALA A 153 6.44 14.10 -5.12
N GLU A 154 5.49 14.61 -5.91
CA GLU A 154 5.68 15.79 -6.75
C GLU A 154 6.00 17.03 -5.93
N ALA A 155 5.24 17.31 -4.87
CA ALA A 155 5.50 18.48 -4.01
C ALA A 155 6.91 18.44 -3.39
N LEU A 156 7.38 17.27 -2.97
CA LEU A 156 8.73 17.09 -2.44
C LEU A 156 9.82 17.32 -3.49
N ARG A 157 9.64 16.81 -4.72
CA ARG A 157 10.61 17.02 -5.82
C ARG A 157 10.79 18.48 -6.22
N HIS A 158 9.73 19.27 -6.16
CA HIS A 158 9.79 20.69 -6.55
C HIS A 158 10.29 21.61 -5.42
N ALA A 159 10.53 21.07 -4.22
CA ALA A 159 10.97 21.83 -3.05
C ALA A 159 12.44 21.56 -2.63
N LEU A 160 13.10 20.62 -3.31
CA LEU A 160 14.53 20.32 -3.22
C LEU A 160 15.27 21.01 -4.36
#